data_AF-A0A3D4UZ64-F1
#
_entry.id   AF-A0A3D4UZ64-F1
#
_cell.length_a   1.000
_cell.length_b   1.000
_cell.length_c   1.000
_cell.angle_alpha   90.00
_cell.angle_beta   90.00
_cell.angle_gamma   90.00
#
_symmetry.space_group_name_H-M   'P 1'
#
loop_
_entity.id
_entity.type
_entity.pdbx_description
1 polymer ?
#
loop_
_entity_poly.entity_id
_entity_poly.type
_entity_poly.pdbx_seq_one_letter_code
_entity_poly.pdbx_strand_id
1 'polypeptide(L)' 'MRTQKKLKYHGGPSEVLESLTHAGFEIKSLKHGNTGHVLYKFPSKLHNWEPCWTMDLQTAKNGVEKYNQHLGKKEKDTE' A
#
# COMPACT_ATOMS: atom_id res chain seq x y z
N MET A 1 17.97 -28.01 -33.09
CA MET A 1 18.14 -27.27 -31.82
C MET A 1 16.95 -26.35 -31.63
N ARG A 2 16.10 -26.60 -30.62
CA ARG A 2 14.95 -25.73 -30.31
C ARG A 2 15.48 -24.46 -29.64
N THR A 3 15.46 -23.33 -30.34
CA THR A 3 15.78 -22.02 -29.78
C THR A 3 14.75 -21.70 -28.68
N GLN A 4 15.16 -21.84 -27.42
CA GLN A 4 14.39 -21.38 -26.28
C GLN A 4 14.24 -19.86 -26.40
N LYS A 5 13.06 -19.40 -26.83
CA LYS A 5 12.68 -17.99 -26.79
C LYS A 5 12.78 -17.55 -25.34
N LYS A 6 13.81 -16.80 -24.98
CA LYS A 6 13.91 -16.11 -23.69
C LYS A 6 12.67 -15.23 -23.58
N LEU A 7 11.75 -15.59 -22.69
CA LEU A 7 10.62 -14.76 -22.32
C LEU A 7 11.23 -13.47 -21.76
N LYS A 8 11.22 -12.40 -22.55
CA LYS A 8 11.55 -11.06 -22.07
C LYS A 8 10.42 -10.70 -21.11
N TYR A 9 10.64 -10.90 -19.82
CA TYR A 9 9.79 -10.30 -18.80
C TYR A 9 9.86 -8.80 -19.02
N HIS A 10 8.76 -8.24 -19.51
CA HIS A 10 8.59 -6.79 -19.57
C HIS A 10 8.28 -6.33 -18.15
N GLY A 11 9.09 -5.42 -17.64
CA GLY A 11 9.05 -4.93 -16.27
C GLY A 11 10.32 -5.25 -15.49
N GLY A 12 10.91 -4.21 -14.90
CA GLY A 12 12.03 -4.36 -13.96
C GLY A 12 11.57 -4.92 -12.61
N PRO A 13 12.50 -5.18 -11.69
CA PRO A 13 12.15 -5.47 -10.30
C PRO A 13 11.41 -4.27 -9.68
N SER A 14 10.44 -4.54 -8.81
CA SER A 14 9.80 -3.49 -8.03
C SER A 14 10.79 -2.90 -7.03
N GLU A 15 10.77 -1.58 -6.89
CA GLU A 15 11.70 -0.85 -6.01
C GLU A 15 10.95 -0.38 -4.77
N VAL A 16 11.48 -0.74 -3.59
CA VAL A 16 10.95 -0.25 -2.32
C VAL A 16 11.36 1.21 -2.17
N LEU A 17 10.37 2.09 -2.03
CA LEU A 17 10.58 3.52 -1.83
C LEU A 17 10.51 3.86 -0.34
N GLU A 18 10.84 5.11 0.00
CA GLU A 18 10.72 5.59 1.37
C GLU A 18 9.28 5.46 1.89
N SER A 19 9.17 4.93 3.10
CA SER A 19 7.93 4.88 3.85
C SER A 19 7.54 6.28 4.32
N LEU A 20 6.27 6.64 4.11
CA LEU A 20 5.71 7.87 4.64
C LEU A 20 5.05 7.63 5.98
N THR A 21 5.41 8.42 6.98
CA THR A 21 4.66 8.45 8.24
C THR A 21 3.51 9.45 8.12
N HIS A 22 2.27 9.01 8.39
CA HIS A 22 1.10 9.88 8.38
C HIS A 22 0.19 9.55 9.55
N ALA A 23 -0.15 10.56 10.36
CA ALA A 23 -1.00 10.43 11.55
C ALA A 23 -0.58 9.27 12.49
N GLY A 24 0.72 9.03 12.65
CA GLY A 24 1.25 7.95 13.49
C GLY A 24 1.24 6.55 12.84
N PHE A 25 0.84 6.42 11.58
CA PHE A 25 0.87 5.17 10.82
C PHE A 25 1.97 5.20 9.75
N GLU A 26 2.63 4.07 9.52
CA GLU A 26 3.65 3.91 8.49
C GLU A 26 3.02 3.41 7.18
N ILE A 27 2.95 4.30 6.18
CA ILE A 27 2.52 3.99 4.82
C ILE A 27 3.75 3.54 4.03
N LYS A 28 3.84 2.25 3.71
CA LYS A 28 4.93 1.71 2.88
C LYS A 28 4.71 2.05 1.41
N SER A 29 5.76 2.47 0.72
CA SER A 29 5.72 2.85 -0.69
C SER A 29 6.51 1.84 -1.53
N LEU A 30 5.95 1.40 -2.66
CA LEU A 30 6.58 0.45 -3.58
C LEU A 30 6.37 0.91 -5.02
N LYS A 31 7.44 1.13 -5.77
CA LYS A 31 7.37 1.36 -7.21
C LYS A 31 7.24 0.02 -7.93
N HIS A 32 6.12 -0.20 -8.60
CA HIS A 32 5.88 -1.41 -9.37
C HIS A 32 6.78 -1.44 -10.61
N GLY A 33 7.68 -2.41 -10.70
CA GLY A 33 8.71 -2.42 -11.75
C GLY A 33 8.17 -2.69 -13.17
N ASN A 34 6.96 -3.22 -13.30
CA ASN A 34 6.31 -3.44 -14.60
C ASN A 34 5.52 -2.22 -15.10
N THR A 35 4.73 -1.56 -14.24
CA THR A 35 3.92 -0.39 -14.66
C THR A 35 4.57 0.96 -14.37
N GLY A 36 5.62 1.00 -13.54
CA GLY A 36 6.23 2.23 -13.07
C GLY A 36 5.38 3.01 -12.04
N HIS A 37 4.20 2.51 -11.69
CA HIS A 37 3.31 3.17 -10.73
C HIS A 37 3.83 3.01 -9.30
N VAL A 38 3.61 4.03 -8.47
CA VAL A 38 3.89 3.95 -7.04
C VAL A 38 2.66 3.41 -6.33
N LEU A 39 2.86 2.35 -5.54
CA LEU A 39 1.84 1.74 -4.71
C LEU A 39 2.10 2.10 -3.25
N TYR A 40 1.04 2.46 -2.53
CA TYR A 40 1.05 2.82 -1.13
C TYR A 40 0.25 1.78 -0.33
N LYS A 41 0.86 1.25 0.73
CA LYS A 41 0.24 0.28 1.63
C LYS A 41 -0.49 0.99 2.76
N PHE A 42 -1.78 0.69 2.94
CA PHE A 42 -2.62 1.34 3.95
C PHE A 42 -3.73 0.39 4.45
N PRO A 43 -4.28 0.62 5.66
CA PRO A 43 -5.44 -0.13 6.14
C PRO A 43 -6.71 0.35 5.44
N SER A 44 -7.45 -0.56 4.80
CA SER A 44 -8.67 -0.21 4.06
C SER A 44 -9.94 -0.63 4.81
N LYS A 45 -10.83 0.33 5.09
CA LYS A 45 -12.13 0.05 5.70
C LYS A 45 -12.98 -0.96 4.90
N LEU A 46 -12.89 -0.91 3.57
CA LEU A 46 -13.65 -1.80 2.67
C LEU A 46 -13.22 -3.27 2.83
N HIS A 47 -11.98 -3.50 3.23
CA HIS A 47 -11.42 -4.83 3.47
C HIS A 47 -11.23 -5.09 4.97
N ASN A 48 -12.17 -4.64 5.82
CA ASN A 48 -12.11 -4.86 7.27
C ASN A 48 -10.80 -4.41 7.93
N TRP A 49 -10.23 -3.30 7.45
CA TRP A 49 -8.95 -2.74 7.88
C TRP A 49 -7.72 -3.59 7.55
N GLU A 50 -7.86 -4.56 6.66
CA GLU A 50 -6.71 -5.29 6.14
C GLU A 50 -5.76 -4.37 5.33
N PRO A 51 -4.46 -4.70 5.30
CA PRO A 51 -3.48 -3.94 4.56
C PRO A 51 -3.68 -4.11 3.05
N CYS A 52 -4.10 -3.03 2.39
CA CYS A 52 -4.28 -2.96 0.94
C CYS A 52 -3.22 -2.08 0.28
N TRP A 53 -3.05 -2.27 -1.03
CA TRP A 53 -2.21 -1.42 -1.87
C TRP A 53 -3.09 -0.54 -2.76
N THR A 54 -2.76 0.74 -2.87
CA THR A 54 -3.39 1.68 -3.80
C THR A 54 -2.32 2.45 -4.57
N MET A 55 -2.63 2.90 -5.78
CA MET A 55 -1.75 3.80 -6.53
C MET A 55 -1.88 5.26 -6.06
N ASP A 56 -2.95 5.59 -5.34
CA ASP A 56 -3.29 6.96 -4.96
C ASP A 56 -2.90 7.27 -3.51
N LEU A 57 -1.97 8.21 -3.33
CA LEU A 57 -1.47 8.60 -2.00
C LEU A 57 -2.58 9.21 -1.14
N GLN A 58 -3.51 9.96 -1.74
CA GLN A 58 -4.57 10.63 -1.00
C GLN A 58 -5.57 9.63 -0.43
N THR A 59 -5.90 8.59 -1.18
CA THR A 59 -6.69 7.44 -0.73
C THR A 59 -6.01 6.71 0.42
N ALA A 60 -4.69 6.50 0.34
CA ALA A 60 -3.93 5.87 1.42
C ALA A 60 -4.00 6.70 2.73
N LYS A 61 -3.79 8.02 2.64
CA LYS A 61 -3.88 8.94 3.79
C LYS A 61 -5.29 8.93 4.41
N ASN A 62 -6.32 9.08 3.58
CA ASN A 62 -7.71 9.04 4.03
C ASN A 62 -8.07 7.71 4.72
N GLY A 63 -7.53 6.58 4.23
CA GLY A 63 -7.73 5.27 4.85
C GLY A 63 -7.10 5.18 6.24
N VAL A 64 -5.86 5.67 6.37
CA VAL A 64 -5.15 5.78 7.66
C VAL A 64 -5.91 6.69 8.64
N GLU A 65 -6.37 7.87 8.22
CA GLU A 65 -7.13 8.77 9.09
C GLU A 65 -8.41 8.11 9.62
N LYS A 66 -9.14 7.42 8.74
CA LYS A 66 -10.34 6.67 9.13
C LYS A 66 -10.00 5.52 10.08
N TYR A 67 -8.87 4.85 9.89
CA TYR A 67 -8.42 3.76 10.75
C TYR A 67 -8.06 4.27 12.15
N ASN A 68 -7.32 5.38 12.23
CA ASN A 68 -7.00 6.02 13.50
C ASN A 68 -8.26 6.49 14.24
N GLN A 69 -9.23 7.06 13.53
CA GLN A 69 -10.52 7.41 14.12
C GLN A 69 -11.29 6.17 14.62
N HIS A 70 -11.17 5.04 13.92
CA HIS A 70 -11.77 3.77 14.36
C HIS A 70 -11.09 3.22 15.61
N LEU A 71 -9.76 3.27 15.69
CA LEU A 71 -8.99 2.87 16.88
C LEU A 71 -9.35 3.73 18.10
N GLY A 72 -9.34 5.07 17.95
CA GLY A 72 -9.69 5.98 19.03
C GLY A 72 -11.15 5.87 19.52
N LYS A 73 -12.06 5.34 18.69
CA LYS A 73 -13.42 4.98 19.12
C LYS A 73 -13.48 3.66 19.86
N LYS A 74 -12.64 2.69 19.48
CA LYS A 74 -12.58 1.37 20.12
C LYS A 74 -12.07 1.46 21.56
N GLU A 75 -11.13 2.38 21.82
CA GLU A 75 -10.68 2.68 23.19
C GLU A 75 -11.79 3.22 24.10
N LYS A 76 -12.78 3.94 23.56
CA LYS A 76 -13.88 4.51 24.36
C LYS A 76 -14.99 3.53 24.75
N ASP A 77 -15.05 2.35 24.14
CA ASP A 77 -16.11 1.36 24.39
C ASP A 77 -15.66 0.25 25.36
N THR A 78 -14.44 0.35 25.90
CA THR A 78 -13.84 -0.67 26.81
C THR A 78 -13.72 -0.16 28.25
N GLU A 79 -14.43 0.91 28.62
CA GLU A 79 -14.44 1.48 29.98
C GLU A 79 -15.80 1.33 30.66
#